data_AF-A0AAW6PDZ3-F1
#
_entry.id   AF-A0AAW6PDZ3-F1
#
_cell.length_a   1.000
_cell.length_b   1.000
_cell.length_c   1.000
_cell.angle_alpha   90.00
_cell.angle_beta   90.00
_cell.angle_gamma   90.00
#
_symmetry.space_group_name_H-M   'P 1'
#
loop_
_entity.id
_entity.type
_entity.pdbx_description
1 polymer ?
#
loop_
_entity_poly.entity_id
_entity_poly.type
_entity_poly.pdbx_seq_one_letter_code
_entity_poly.pdbx_strand_id
1 'polypeptide(L)'
;MKIRSQQIRRRNTMLSELAELIAEEMKRLGIAGEKATDSAGRVVYQLHRRWAGIVLTFPTKDDLVQQRIKMYILERYDGTNADELVREFHVTERYIYNLVQEHRRSKIDKNQLKFDLEEPAD
;
A
#
# COMPACT_ATOMS: atom_id res chain seq x y z
N MET A 1 14.14 24.91 20.03
CA MET A 1 14.17 24.16 18.75
C MET A 1 14.46 22.67 19.02
N LYS A 2 13.42 21.83 19.20
CA LYS A 2 13.52 20.39 19.56
C LYS A 2 13.46 19.44 18.35
N ILE A 3 13.31 19.96 17.13
CA ILE A 3 13.03 19.18 15.91
C ILE A 3 14.21 18.25 15.51
N ARG A 4 15.46 18.67 15.76
CA ARG A 4 16.65 17.90 15.37
C ARG A 4 16.79 16.57 16.14
N SER A 5 16.39 16.50 17.41
CA SER A 5 16.55 15.27 18.19
C SER A 5 15.58 14.16 17.76
N GLN A 6 14.35 14.50 17.37
CA GLN A 6 13.37 13.52 16.88
C GLN A 6 13.76 12.94 15.51
N GLN A 7 14.25 13.78 14.60
CA GLN A 7 14.71 13.32 13.27
C GLN A 7 15.94 12.41 13.38
N ILE A 8 16.90 12.74 14.25
CA ILE A 8 18.07 11.89 14.51
C ILE A 8 17.64 10.55 15.13
N ARG A 9 16.71 10.58 16.09
CA ARG A 9 16.18 9.35 16.71
C ARG A 9 15.52 8.46 15.67
N ARG A 10 14.60 9.00 14.87
CA ARG A 10 13.93 8.27 13.77
C ARG A 10 14.93 7.69 12.78
N ARG A 11 15.94 8.47 12.37
CA ARG A 11 16.99 7.97 11.46
C ARG A 11 17.72 6.76 12.06
N ASN A 12 18.06 6.83 13.34
CA ASN A 12 18.81 5.77 14.01
C ASN A 12 17.94 4.53 14.30
N THR A 13 16.61 4.67 14.40
CA THR A 13 15.67 3.56 14.61
C THR A 13 15.04 3.02 13.32
N MET A 14 15.12 3.76 12.21
CA MET A 14 14.41 3.49 10.95
C MET A 14 14.60 2.06 10.43
N LEU A 15 15.83 1.53 10.45
CA LEU A 15 16.10 0.19 9.95
C LEU A 15 15.51 -0.89 10.86
N SER A 16 15.49 -0.66 12.18
CA SER A 16 14.83 -1.57 13.13
C SER A 16 13.31 -1.51 12.96
N GLU A 17 12.74 -0.30 12.85
CA GLU A 17 11.31 -0.11 12.58
C GLU A 17 10.90 -0.78 11.25
N LEU A 18 11.74 -0.70 10.21
CA LEU A 18 11.49 -1.39 8.95
C LEU A 18 11.54 -2.91 9.09
N ALA A 19 12.46 -3.45 9.89
CA ALA A 19 12.52 -4.88 10.16
C ALA A 19 11.26 -5.36 10.89
N GLU A 20 10.77 -4.59 11.86
CA GLU A 20 9.53 -4.88 12.58
C GLU A 20 8.32 -4.91 11.65
N LEU A 21 8.17 -3.90 10.77
CA LEU A 21 7.08 -3.85 9.78
C LEU A 21 7.10 -5.06 8.84
N ILE A 22 8.28 -5.44 8.32
CA ILE A 22 8.40 -6.62 7.44
C ILE A 22 8.05 -7.90 8.22
N ALA A 23 8.53 -8.05 9.45
CA ALA A 23 8.25 -9.23 10.26
C ALA A 23 6.76 -9.34 10.60
N GLU A 24 6.06 -8.23 10.88
CA GLU A 24 4.61 -8.21 11.09
C GLU A 24 3.85 -8.66 9.85
N GLU A 25 4.20 -8.16 8.66
CA GLU A 25 3.58 -8.62 7.41
C GLU A 25 3.82 -10.11 7.15
N MET A 26 5.03 -10.59 7.41
CA MET A 26 5.35 -12.02 7.28
C MET A 26 4.53 -12.88 8.26
N LYS A 27 4.32 -12.42 9.49
CA LYS A 27 3.46 -13.09 10.47
C LYS A 27 1.99 -13.08 10.03
N ARG A 28 1.50 -11.97 9.45
CA ARG A 28 0.14 -11.91 8.85
C ARG A 28 -0.05 -12.96 7.75
N LEU A 29 1.02 -13.30 7.02
CA LEU A 29 1.05 -14.36 6.01
C LEU A 29 1.25 -15.78 6.59
N GLY A 30 1.23 -15.94 7.92
CA GLY A 30 1.34 -17.25 8.58
C GLY A 30 2.78 -17.75 8.78
N ILE A 31 3.80 -16.91 8.59
CA ILE A 31 5.19 -17.29 8.83
C ILE A 31 5.48 -17.28 10.34
N ALA A 32 6.13 -18.34 10.83
CA ALA A 32 6.54 -18.47 12.23
C ALA A 32 7.35 -17.25 12.70
N GLY A 33 7.04 -16.77 13.90
CA GLY A 33 7.54 -15.48 14.40
C GLY A 33 9.07 -15.36 14.40
N GLU A 34 9.79 -16.41 14.80
CA GLU A 34 11.26 -16.43 14.78
C GLU A 34 11.81 -16.33 13.35
N LYS A 35 11.26 -17.12 12.43
CA LYS A 35 11.65 -17.11 11.00
C LYS A 35 11.33 -15.77 10.33
N ALA A 36 10.20 -15.15 10.68
CA ALA A 36 9.80 -13.83 10.20
C ALA A 36 10.81 -12.76 10.64
N THR A 37 11.17 -12.74 11.93
CA THR A 37 12.14 -11.79 12.48
C THR A 37 13.53 -11.95 11.86
N ASP A 38 14.04 -13.19 11.74
CA ASP A 38 15.34 -13.44 11.10
C ASP A 38 15.35 -13.01 9.63
N SER A 39 14.30 -13.36 8.87
CA SER A 39 14.18 -12.99 7.46
C SER A 39 14.10 -11.47 7.26
N ALA A 40 13.33 -10.78 8.11
CA ALA A 40 13.23 -9.32 8.08
C ALA A 40 14.58 -8.64 8.37
N GLY A 41 15.32 -9.15 9.36
CA GLY A 41 16.68 -8.70 9.67
C GLY A 41 17.63 -8.84 8.48
N ARG A 42 17.57 -9.96 7.75
CA ARG A 42 18.37 -10.17 6.54
C ARG A 42 18.03 -9.18 5.43
N VAL A 43 16.76 -8.89 5.20
CA VAL A 43 16.32 -7.91 4.19
C VAL A 43 16.87 -6.52 4.53
N VAL A 44 16.71 -6.08 5.78
CA VAL A 44 17.21 -4.78 6.24
C VAL A 44 18.73 -4.69 6.18
N TYR A 45 19.45 -5.77 6.51
CA TYR A 45 20.90 -5.83 6.36
C TYR A 45 21.34 -5.63 4.90
N GLN A 46 20.67 -6.29 3.95
CA GLN A 46 20.95 -6.10 2.52
C GLN A 46 20.63 -4.68 2.05
N LEU A 47 19.53 -4.10 2.55
CA LEU A 47 19.14 -2.72 2.25
C LEU A 47 20.23 -1.74 2.70
N HIS A 48 20.69 -1.87 3.95
CA HIS A 48 21.76 -1.04 4.49
C HIS A 48 23.03 -1.16 3.64
N ARG A 49 23.46 -2.37 3.28
CA ARG A 49 24.67 -2.55 2.46
C ARG A 49 24.58 -1.91 1.08
N ARG A 50 23.40 -1.92 0.47
CA ARG A 50 23.20 -1.37 -0.88
C ARG A 50 23.05 0.14 -0.88
N TRP A 51 22.41 0.70 0.14
CA TRP A 51 21.97 2.10 0.15
C TRP A 51 22.63 2.95 1.23
N ALA A 52 23.62 2.43 1.96
CA ALA A 52 24.41 3.20 2.91
C ALA A 52 25.01 4.44 2.22
N GLY A 53 24.87 5.60 2.87
CA GLY A 53 25.33 6.89 2.35
C GLY A 53 24.33 7.62 1.45
N ILE A 54 23.23 6.99 1.04
CA ILE A 54 22.17 7.63 0.26
C ILE A 54 21.17 8.31 1.20
N VAL A 55 20.75 9.53 0.86
CA VAL A 55 19.62 10.21 1.52
C VAL A 55 18.34 9.81 0.79
N LEU A 56 17.47 9.06 1.46
CA LEU A 56 16.15 8.69 0.96
C LEU A 56 15.12 9.73 1.38
N THR A 57 14.33 10.21 0.42
CA THR A 57 13.17 11.06 0.66
C THR A 57 11.92 10.27 0.28
N PHE A 58 10.97 10.14 1.20
CA PHE A 58 9.68 9.52 0.90
C PHE A 58 8.81 10.54 0.14
N PRO A 59 8.42 10.25 -1.11
CA PRO A 59 7.61 11.17 -1.88
C PRO A 59 6.17 11.19 -1.35
N THR A 60 5.58 12.38 -1.23
CA THR A 60 4.19 12.56 -0.78
C THR A 60 3.16 12.06 -1.79
N LYS A 61 3.55 11.96 -3.06
CA LYS A 61 2.71 11.49 -4.18
C LYS A 61 3.43 10.35 -4.88
N ASP A 62 3.44 9.20 -4.22
CA ASP A 62 4.03 7.97 -4.75
C ASP A 62 2.97 7.12 -5.45
N ASP A 63 3.20 6.73 -6.70
CA ASP A 63 2.23 5.97 -7.49
C ASP A 63 1.94 4.59 -6.90
N LEU A 64 2.94 3.93 -6.32
CA LEU A 64 2.76 2.60 -5.71
C LEU A 64 1.88 2.70 -4.45
N VAL A 65 2.11 3.71 -3.62
CA VAL A 65 1.27 3.98 -2.44
C VAL A 65 -0.17 4.31 -2.88
N GLN A 66 -0.33 5.15 -3.90
CA GLN A 66 -1.64 5.50 -4.42
C GLN A 66 -2.38 4.28 -4.99
N GLN A 67 -1.70 3.41 -5.73
CA GLN A 67 -2.28 2.16 -6.23
C GLN A 67 -2.72 1.23 -5.10
N ARG A 68 -1.92 1.09 -4.04
CA ARG A 68 -2.29 0.31 -2.84
C ARG A 68 -3.53 0.87 -2.16
N ILE A 69 -3.59 2.19 -1.94
CA ILE A 69 -4.77 2.85 -1.35
C ILE A 69 -6.01 2.62 -2.22
N LYS A 70 -5.89 2.76 -3.54
CA LYS A 70 -7.00 2.48 -4.47
C LYS A 70 -7.52 1.06 -4.32
N MET A 71 -6.63 0.07 -4.29
CA MET A 71 -6.99 -1.34 -4.12
C MET A 71 -7.76 -1.56 -2.81
N TYR A 72 -7.25 -1.06 -1.68
CA TYR A 72 -7.90 -1.23 -0.38
C TYR A 72 -9.28 -0.55 -0.31
N ILE A 73 -9.41 0.65 -0.90
CA ILE A 73 -10.71 1.33 -0.99
C ILE A 73 -11.69 0.49 -1.81
N LEU A 74 -11.27 -0.02 -2.98
CA LEU A 74 -12.14 -0.83 -3.85
C LEU A 74 -12.54 -2.17 -3.24
N GLU A 75 -11.69 -2.76 -2.39
CA GLU A 75 -11.97 -4.02 -1.69
C GLU A 75 -12.92 -3.83 -0.50
N ARG A 76 -12.82 -2.69 0.21
CA ARG A 76 -13.54 -2.46 1.47
C ARG A 76 -14.77 -1.58 1.34
N TYR A 77 -14.92 -0.84 0.24
CA TYR A 77 -16.07 0.04 0.07
C TYR A 77 -17.37 -0.75 -0.13
N ASP A 78 -18.32 -0.57 0.78
CA ASP A 78 -19.60 -1.27 0.80
C ASP A 78 -20.78 -0.43 0.28
N GLY A 79 -20.54 0.84 -0.05
CA GLY A 79 -21.58 1.79 -0.47
C GLY A 79 -21.96 2.80 0.60
N THR A 80 -21.67 2.53 1.88
CA THR A 80 -22.09 3.34 3.03
C THR A 80 -20.94 3.78 3.93
N ASN A 81 -19.79 3.12 3.86
CA ASN A 81 -18.63 3.36 4.72
C ASN A 81 -17.64 4.42 4.21
N ALA A 82 -18.08 5.37 3.37
CA ALA A 82 -17.16 6.37 2.76
C ALA A 82 -16.41 7.21 3.81
N ASP A 83 -17.09 7.64 4.88
CA ASP A 83 -16.49 8.46 5.94
C ASP A 83 -15.41 7.72 6.74
N GLU A 84 -15.57 6.41 6.95
CA GLU A 84 -14.55 5.57 7.58
C GLU A 84 -13.28 5.52 6.73
N LEU A 85 -13.44 5.26 5.43
CA LEU A 85 -12.33 5.15 4.47
C LEU A 85 -11.61 6.49 4.26
N VAL A 86 -12.34 7.62 4.30
CA VAL A 86 -11.76 8.97 4.28
C VAL A 86 -10.81 9.18 5.46
N ARG A 87 -11.24 8.80 6.66
CA ARG A 87 -10.43 8.95 7.88
C ARG A 87 -9.22 8.02 7.88
N GLU A 88 -9.39 6.79 7.42
CA GLU A 88 -8.32 5.79 7.40
C GLU A 88 -7.23 6.10 6.36
N PHE A 89 -7.63 6.45 5.14
CA PHE A 89 -6.69 6.63 4.03
C PHE A 89 -6.31 8.09 3.76
N HIS A 90 -6.87 9.04 4.53
CA HIS A 90 -6.63 10.47 4.38
C HIS A 90 -6.91 10.98 2.95
N VAL A 91 -7.95 10.46 2.31
CA VAL A 91 -8.42 10.85 0.98
C VAL A 91 -9.72 11.65 1.09
N THR A 92 -10.14 12.29 0.00
CA THR A 92 -11.45 12.96 -0.02
C THR A 92 -12.57 11.97 -0.36
N GLU A 93 -13.77 12.25 0.12
CA GLU A 93 -14.96 11.45 -0.22
C GLU A 93 -15.20 11.43 -1.73
N ARG A 94 -15.01 12.59 -2.40
CA ARG A 94 -15.06 12.71 -3.86
C ARG A 94 -14.08 11.76 -4.56
N TYR A 95 -12.88 11.59 -4.03
CA TYR A 95 -11.90 10.67 -4.60
C TYR A 95 -12.39 9.22 -4.54
N ILE A 96 -12.99 8.80 -3.42
CA ILE A 96 -13.59 7.46 -3.28
C ILE A 96 -14.69 7.25 -4.32
N TYR A 97 -15.62 8.21 -4.45
CA TYR A 97 -16.70 8.09 -5.43
C TYR A 97 -16.20 8.01 -6.87
N ASN A 98 -15.24 8.85 -7.25
CA ASN A 98 -14.64 8.80 -8.59
C ASN A 98 -13.98 7.43 -8.84
N LEU A 99 -13.21 6.93 -7.88
CA LEU A 99 -12.52 5.66 -7.99
C LEU A 99 -13.49 4.49 -8.17
N VAL A 100 -14.56 4.44 -7.36
CA VAL A 100 -15.57 3.39 -7.45
C VAL A 100 -16.33 3.48 -8.78
N GLN A 101 -16.64 4.70 -9.25
CA GLN A 101 -17.30 4.92 -10.52
C GLN A 101 -16.42 4.48 -11.71
N GLU A 102 -15.14 4.83 -11.70
CA GLU A 102 -14.16 4.41 -12.72
C GLU A 102 -14.01 2.89 -12.76
N HIS A 103 -13.97 2.23 -11.59
CA HIS A 103 -13.88 0.77 -11.50
C HIS A 103 -15.15 0.09 -12.02
N ARG A 104 -16.33 0.64 -11.71
CA ARG A 104 -17.61 0.14 -12.24
C ARG A 104 -17.68 0.26 -13.75
N ARG A 105 -17.32 1.43 -14.32
CA ARG A 105 -17.25 1.64 -15.78
C ARG A 105 -16.31 0.64 -16.44
N SER A 106 -15.09 0.50 -15.90
CA SER A 106 -14.09 -0.44 -16.42
C SER A 106 -14.55 -1.91 -16.41
N LYS A 107 -15.39 -2.31 -15.43
CA LYS A 107 -15.99 -3.66 -15.40
C LYS A 107 -17.09 -3.83 -16.44
N ILE A 108 -17.92 -2.80 -16.65
CA ILE A 108 -19.00 -2.82 -17.65
C ILE A 108 -18.39 -2.94 -19.05
N ASP A 109 -17.40 -2.11 -19.38
CA ASP A 109 -16.75 -2.13 -20.70
C ASP A 109 -16.14 -3.52 -21.00
N LYS A 110 -15.47 -4.14 -20.02
CA LYS A 110 -14.91 -5.50 -20.16
C LYS A 110 -15.97 -6.57 -20.37
N ASN A 111 -17.14 -6.43 -19.73
CA ASN A 111 -18.24 -7.37 -19.90
C ASN A 111 -18.95 -7.19 -21.25
N GLN A 112 -19.07 -5.95 -21.75
CA GLN A 112 -19.62 -5.67 -23.09
C GLN A 112 -18.71 -6.25 -24.18
N LEU A 113 -17.40 -6.01 -24.10
CA LEU A 113 -16.41 -6.62 -25.01
C LEU A 113 -16.44 -8.16 -25.01
N LYS A 114 -16.75 -8.79 -23.87
CA LYS A 114 -16.88 -10.25 -23.79
C LYS A 114 -18.17 -10.75 -24.46
N PHE A 115 -19.27 -10.04 -24.29
CA PHE A 115 -20.55 -10.36 -24.90
C PHE A 115 -20.49 -10.30 -26.43
N ASP A 116 -19.85 -9.26 -26.98
CA ASP A 116 -19.71 -9.06 -28.44
C ASP A 116 -18.82 -10.13 -29.12
N LEU A 117 -18.00 -10.87 -28.38
CA LEU A 117 -17.12 -11.93 -28.89
C LEU A 117 -17.71 -13.34 -28.79
N GLU A 118 -18.82 -13.51 -28.05
CA GLU A 118 -19.50 -14.80 -27.83
C GLU A 118 -20.79 -14.95 -28.67
N GLU A 119 -21.16 -13.95 -29.49
CA GLU A 119 -22.25 -14.12 -30.47
C GLU A 119 -21.84 -15.13 -31.57
N PRO A 120 -22.61 -16.20 -31.81
CA PRO A 120 -22.31 -17.14 -32.87
C PRO A 120 -22.52 -16.47 -34.24
N ALA A 121 -21.51 -16.56 -35.09
CA ALA A 121 -21.71 -16.37 -36.53
C ALA A 121 -22.63 -17.51 -37.02
N ASP A 122 -23.84 -17.14 -37.44
CA ASP A 122 -24.83 -18.02 -38.08
C ASP A 122 -24.23 -18.88 -39.21
#